data_AF-A0A316BDM4-F1
#
_entry.id   AF-A0A316BDM4-F1
#
_cell.length_a   1.000
_cell.length_b   1.000
_cell.length_c   1.000
_cell.angle_alpha   90.00
_cell.angle_beta   90.00
_cell.angle_gamma   90.00
#
_symmetry.space_group_name_H-M   'P 1'
#
loop_
_entity.id
_entity.type
_entity.pdbx_description
1 polymer ?
#
loop_
_entity_poly.entity_id
_entity_poly.type
_entity_poly.pdbx_seq_one_letter_code
_entity_poly.pdbx_strand_id
1 'polypeptide(L)'
;MKKKAVSIMLIVLDMILLVLFVFVLTSFFRSVIRPDVIEYENWDGQLENPLVLRLGSGFWGLVFILIRMIGFSIWQKKLLKGSSRVLMVIAIILHIVIGVLGILYWAKWGDGPFFFYMIQLLIGWIFA
;
A
#
# COMPACT_ATOMS: atom_id res chain seq x y z
N MET A 1 27.54 -5.03 -17.97
CA MET A 1 27.09 -3.63 -17.73
C MET A 1 25.58 -3.45 -17.85
N LYS A 2 24.91 -3.92 -18.91
CA LYS A 2 23.46 -3.75 -19.12
C LYS A 2 22.56 -4.15 -17.94
N LYS A 3 22.79 -5.32 -17.32
CA LYS A 3 21.99 -5.79 -16.15
C LYS A 3 22.06 -4.87 -14.92
N LYS A 4 23.24 -4.28 -14.65
CA LYS A 4 23.41 -3.35 -13.51
C LYS A 4 22.61 -2.07 -13.74
N ALA A 5 22.65 -1.52 -14.96
CA ALA A 5 21.88 -0.33 -15.31
C ALA A 5 20.37 -0.59 -15.19
N VAL A 6 19.87 -1.71 -15.73
CA VAL A 6 18.45 -2.08 -15.63
C VAL A 6 18.04 -2.34 -14.17
N SER A 7 18.93 -2.92 -13.35
CA SER A 7 18.71 -3.10 -11.92
C SER A 7 18.51 -1.76 -11.20
N ILE A 8 19.36 -0.78 -11.48
CA ILE A 8 19.22 0.56 -10.89
C ILE A 8 17.92 1.22 -11.37
N MET A 9 17.59 1.06 -12.65
CA MET A 9 16.35 1.58 -13.23
C MET A 9 15.10 0.99 -12.55
N LEU A 10 15.09 -0.30 -12.19
CA LEU A 10 13.98 -0.90 -11.44
C LEU A 10 13.80 -0.25 -10.06
N ILE A 11 14.90 0.03 -9.35
CA ILE A 11 14.86 0.73 -8.05
C ILE A 11 14.33 2.15 -8.21
N VAL A 12 14.79 2.88 -9.23
CA VAL A 12 14.32 4.24 -9.53
C VAL A 12 12.82 4.24 -9.88
N LEU A 13 12.38 3.28 -10.69
CA LEU A 13 10.96 3.14 -11.03
C LEU A 13 10.10 2.84 -9.79
N ASP A 14 10.60 2.02 -8.89
CA ASP A 14 9.93 1.72 -7.62
C ASP A 14 9.79 2.96 -6.75
N MET A 15 10.84 3.80 -6.67
CA MET A 15 10.77 5.10 -5.99
C MET A 15 9.76 6.05 -6.64
N ILE A 16 9.73 6.14 -7.97
CA ILE A 16 8.76 6.97 -8.69
C ILE A 16 7.33 6.52 -8.38
N LEU A 17 7.08 5.21 -8.39
CA LEU A 17 5.77 4.66 -8.05
C LEU A 17 5.39 4.92 -6.59
N LEU A 18 6.33 4.93 -5.66
CA LEU A 18 6.07 5.36 -4.28
C LEU A 18 5.67 6.84 -4.23
N VAL A 19 6.38 7.72 -4.94
CA VAL A 19 6.07 9.15 -4.99
C VAL A 19 4.68 9.38 -5.61
N LEU A 20 4.37 8.69 -6.71
CA LEU A 20 3.03 8.73 -7.30
C LEU A 20 1.95 8.21 -6.35
N PHE A 21 2.26 7.19 -5.55
CA PHE A 21 1.34 6.70 -4.54
C PHE A 21 0.99 7.75 -3.50
N VAL A 22 2.03 8.43 -2.99
CA VAL A 22 1.94 9.50 -2.00
C VAL A 22 1.07 10.66 -2.51
N PHE A 23 1.32 11.15 -3.73
CA PHE A 23 0.70 12.38 -4.22
C PHE A 23 -0.58 12.18 -5.03
N VAL A 24 -0.74 11.03 -5.70
CA VAL A 24 -1.78 10.83 -6.71
C VAL A 24 -2.68 9.64 -6.38
N LEU A 25 -2.09 8.45 -6.13
CA LEU A 25 -2.90 7.24 -6.01
C LEU A 25 -3.78 7.23 -4.76
N THR A 26 -3.34 7.84 -3.66
CA THR A 26 -4.18 7.95 -2.46
C THR A 26 -5.48 8.69 -2.77
N SER A 27 -5.40 9.83 -3.46
CA SER A 27 -6.58 10.60 -3.88
C SER A 27 -7.44 9.86 -4.91
N PHE A 28 -6.79 9.16 -5.85
CA PHE A 28 -7.49 8.33 -6.84
C PHE A 28 -8.26 7.16 -6.19
N PHE A 29 -7.67 6.46 -5.23
CA PHE A 29 -8.36 5.37 -4.53
C PHE A 29 -9.56 5.88 -3.75
N ARG A 30 -9.44 7.04 -3.09
CA ARG A 30 -10.58 7.67 -2.40
C ARG A 30 -11.72 8.01 -3.35
N SER A 31 -11.43 8.50 -4.56
CA SER A 31 -12.48 8.90 -5.51
C SER A 31 -13.15 7.72 -6.19
N VAL A 32 -12.40 6.66 -6.52
CA VAL A 32 -12.93 5.51 -7.27
C VAL A 32 -13.50 4.43 -6.34
N ILE A 33 -12.79 4.08 -5.27
CA ILE A 33 -13.10 2.92 -4.42
C ILE A 33 -13.87 3.34 -3.16
N ARG A 34 -13.80 4.63 -2.80
CA ARG A 34 -14.33 5.20 -1.55
C ARG A 34 -13.57 4.74 -0.29
N PRO A 35 -13.73 5.42 0.85
CA PRO A 35 -13.06 5.05 2.10
C PRO A 35 -13.53 3.70 2.67
N ASP A 36 -12.71 3.11 3.54
CA ASP A 36 -12.98 1.83 4.22
C ASP A 36 -14.15 1.91 5.20
N VAL A 37 -14.33 3.09 5.79
CA VAL A 37 -15.43 3.39 6.71
C VAL A 37 -16.18 4.60 6.21
N ILE A 38 -17.51 4.49 6.16
CA ILE A 38 -18.42 5.61 5.92
C ILE A 38 -19.40 5.65 7.09
N GLU A 39 -19.34 6.74 7.84
CA GLU A 39 -20.30 7.06 8.89
C GLU A 39 -21.29 8.09 8.35
N TYR A 40 -22.56 7.73 8.36
CA TYR A 40 -23.66 8.61 8.04
C TYR A 40 -24.17 9.26 9.32
N GLU A 41 -24.39 10.57 9.26
CA GLU A 41 -25.06 11.27 10.35
C GLU A 41 -26.49 10.75 10.52
N ASN A 42 -26.84 10.38 11.76
CA ASN A 42 -28.15 9.85 12.12
C ASN A 42 -28.83 10.75 13.15
N TRP A 43 -28.98 12.03 12.83
CA TRP A 43 -29.53 13.05 13.74
C TRP A 43 -30.90 12.68 14.30
N ASP A 44 -31.75 12.08 13.47
CA ASP A 44 -33.13 11.74 13.82
C ASP A 44 -33.30 10.29 14.29
N GLY A 45 -32.22 9.52 14.41
CA GLY A 45 -32.25 8.11 14.82
C GLY A 45 -32.93 7.16 13.83
N GLN A 46 -33.22 7.61 12.61
CA GLN A 46 -33.97 6.86 11.60
C GLN A 46 -33.13 5.83 10.83
N LEU A 47 -31.79 5.94 10.87
CA LEU A 47 -30.90 4.95 10.27
C LEU A 47 -30.70 3.78 11.23
N GLU A 48 -31.18 2.60 10.84
CA GLU A 48 -30.93 1.34 11.57
C GLU A 48 -29.43 1.02 11.64
N ASN A 49 -28.66 1.38 10.61
CA ASN A 49 -27.21 1.19 10.60
C ASN A 49 -26.49 2.39 9.97
N PRO A 50 -25.99 3.33 10.80
CA PRO A 50 -25.30 4.53 10.31
C PRO A 50 -23.89 4.24 9.79
N LEU A 51 -23.38 3.01 9.94
CA LEU A 51 -21.98 2.69 9.69
C LEU A 51 -21.85 1.65 8.58
N VAL A 52 -21.10 2.00 7.54
CA VAL A 52 -20.82 1.10 6.40
C VAL A 52 -19.33 0.78 6.33
N LEU A 53 -19.00 -0.49 6.57
CA LEU A 53 -17.66 -1.04 6.46
C LEU A 53 -17.45 -1.66 5.07
N ARG A 54 -16.31 -1.39 4.44
CA ARG A 54 -15.92 -1.99 3.15
C ARG A 54 -14.40 -2.04 3.00
N LEU A 55 -13.91 -2.91 2.13
CA LEU A 55 -12.51 -2.90 1.70
C LEU A 55 -12.28 -1.70 0.76
N GLY A 56 -11.97 -0.55 1.36
CA GLY A 56 -11.91 0.75 0.70
C GLY A 56 -10.50 1.19 0.33
N SER A 57 -10.33 2.50 0.14
CA SER A 57 -9.09 3.10 -0.34
C SER A 57 -7.86 2.82 0.53
N GLY A 58 -8.04 2.65 1.84
CA GLY A 58 -7.02 2.22 2.79
C GLY A 58 -6.54 0.81 2.51
N PHE A 59 -7.46 -0.17 2.48
CA PHE A 59 -7.12 -1.55 2.11
C PHE A 59 -6.42 -1.64 0.75
N TRP A 60 -6.98 -1.00 -0.28
CA TRP A 60 -6.41 -1.06 -1.62
C TRP A 60 -5.07 -0.33 -1.73
N GLY A 61 -4.87 0.73 -0.95
CA GLY A 61 -3.58 1.40 -0.83
C GLY A 61 -2.50 0.48 -0.25
N LEU A 62 -2.83 -0.27 0.81
CA LEU A 62 -1.92 -1.26 1.38
C LEU A 62 -1.62 -2.39 0.38
N VAL A 63 -2.64 -2.94 -0.27
CA VAL A 63 -2.50 -3.98 -1.30
C VAL A 63 -1.57 -3.51 -2.42
N PHE A 64 -1.74 -2.29 -2.91
CA PHE A 64 -0.88 -1.71 -3.92
C PHE A 64 0.59 -1.68 -3.47
N ILE A 65 0.88 -1.19 -2.25
CA ILE A 65 2.25 -1.13 -1.73
C ILE A 65 2.88 -2.52 -1.65
N LEU A 66 2.13 -3.51 -1.16
CA LEU A 66 2.61 -4.89 -1.01
C LEU A 66 2.87 -5.55 -2.36
N ILE A 67 1.93 -5.43 -3.31
CA ILE A 67 2.08 -5.98 -4.66
C ILE A 67 3.28 -5.37 -5.36
N ARG A 68 3.46 -4.04 -5.26
CA ARG A 68 4.60 -3.32 -5.83
C ARG A 68 5.92 -3.85 -5.26
N MET A 69 6.04 -3.89 -3.93
CA MET A 69 7.27 -4.35 -3.24
C MET A 69 7.64 -5.78 -3.63
N ILE A 70 6.65 -6.69 -3.63
CA ILE A 70 6.84 -8.10 -4.01
C ILE A 70 7.19 -8.21 -5.50
N GLY A 71 6.47 -7.50 -6.36
CA GLY A 71 6.65 -7.50 -7.80
C GLY A 71 8.05 -7.07 -8.21
N PHE A 72 8.51 -5.92 -7.70
CA PHE A 72 9.87 -5.44 -7.94
C PHE A 72 10.93 -6.40 -7.38
N SER A 73 10.75 -6.93 -6.18
CA SER A 73 11.68 -7.90 -5.60
C SER A 73 11.83 -9.17 -6.46
N ILE A 74 10.72 -9.68 -7.01
CA ILE A 74 10.71 -10.83 -7.93
C ILE A 74 11.41 -10.49 -9.24
N TRP A 75 11.08 -9.34 -9.84
CA TRP A 75 11.72 -8.89 -11.09
C TRP A 75 13.22 -8.67 -10.90
N GLN A 76 13.62 -8.10 -9.77
CA GLN A 76 15.00 -7.88 -9.40
C GLN A 76 15.77 -9.20 -9.29
N LYS A 77 15.19 -10.20 -8.60
CA LYS A 77 15.75 -11.55 -8.50
C LYS A 77 15.88 -12.22 -9.87
N LYS A 78 14.87 -12.11 -10.73
CA LYS A 78 14.90 -12.67 -12.09
C LYS A 78 15.99 -12.03 -12.94
N LEU A 79 16.09 -10.70 -12.93
CA LEU A 79 17.08 -9.93 -13.69
C LEU A 79 18.53 -10.29 -13.29
N LEU A 80 18.79 -10.37 -11.98
CA LEU A 80 20.13 -10.61 -11.43
C LEU A 80 20.48 -12.08 -11.26
N LYS A 81 19.64 -13.02 -11.73
CA LYS A 81 19.98 -14.45 -11.75
C LYS A 81 21.31 -14.67 -12.49
N GLY A 82 22.22 -15.42 -11.87
CA GLY A 82 23.58 -15.67 -12.36
C GLY A 82 24.56 -14.49 -12.20
N SER A 83 24.16 -13.41 -11.49
CA SER A 83 25.04 -12.31 -11.10
C SER A 83 25.54 -12.49 -9.66
N SER A 84 26.34 -11.54 -9.16
CA SER A 84 26.78 -11.54 -7.77
C SER A 84 25.61 -11.61 -6.80
N ARG A 85 25.68 -12.56 -5.85
CA ARG A 85 24.67 -12.75 -4.80
C ARG A 85 24.52 -11.50 -3.93
N VAL A 86 25.63 -10.82 -3.63
CA VAL A 86 25.64 -9.59 -2.82
C VAL A 86 24.84 -8.49 -3.51
N LEU A 87 25.06 -8.27 -4.82
CA LEU A 87 24.34 -7.26 -5.59
C LEU A 87 22.82 -7.54 -5.60
N MET A 88 22.44 -8.80 -5.76
CA MET A 88 21.04 -9.21 -5.75
C MET A 88 20.38 -8.97 -4.39
N VAL A 89 21.05 -9.33 -3.29
CA VAL A 89 20.52 -9.11 -1.94
C VAL A 89 20.36 -7.62 -1.65
N ILE A 90 21.37 -6.80 -1.95
CA ILE A 90 21.30 -5.34 -1.75
C ILE A 90 20.12 -4.74 -2.51
N ALA A 91 19.95 -5.09 -3.79
CA ALA A 91 18.87 -4.53 -4.59
C ALA A 91 17.47 -4.95 -4.09
N ILE A 92 17.30 -6.20 -3.64
CA ILE A 92 16.03 -6.66 -3.04
C ILE A 92 15.76 -5.92 -1.73
N ILE A 93 16.78 -5.74 -0.88
CA ILE A 93 16.66 -4.99 0.37
C ILE A 93 16.21 -3.55 0.09
N LEU A 94 16.73 -2.91 -0.95
CA LEU A 94 16.31 -1.55 -1.31
C LEU A 94 14.82 -1.48 -1.64
N HIS A 95 14.26 -2.42 -2.41
CA HIS A 95 12.82 -2.49 -2.66
C HIS A 95 12.00 -2.72 -1.38
N ILE A 96 12.49 -3.55 -0.47
CA ILE A 96 11.85 -3.77 0.83
C ILE A 96 11.85 -2.48 1.65
N VAL A 97 12.98 -1.77 1.74
CA VAL A 97 13.08 -0.50 2.45
C VAL A 97 12.12 0.54 1.86
N ILE A 98 12.07 0.68 0.53
CA ILE A 98 11.12 1.56 -0.17
C ILE A 98 9.67 1.13 0.12
N GLY A 99 9.39 -0.17 0.15
CA GLY A 99 8.10 -0.73 0.53
C GLY A 99 7.68 -0.36 1.95
N VAL A 100 8.56 -0.57 2.92
CA VAL A 100 8.35 -0.24 4.33
C VAL A 100 8.12 1.25 4.51
N LEU A 101 8.90 2.12 3.86
CA LEU A 101 8.66 3.56 3.87
C LEU A 101 7.28 3.92 3.32
N GLY A 102 6.82 3.22 2.27
CA GLY A 102 5.46 3.37 1.76
C GLY A 102 4.38 2.95 2.75
N ILE A 103 4.58 1.83 3.47
CA ILE A 103 3.65 1.38 4.52
C ILE A 103 3.60 2.40 5.65
N LEU A 104 4.76 2.87 6.14
CA LEU A 104 4.82 3.88 7.19
C LEU A 104 4.11 5.17 6.77
N TYR A 105 4.31 5.59 5.51
CA TYR A 105 3.64 6.76 4.99
C TYR A 105 2.11 6.55 4.94
N TRP A 106 1.67 5.45 4.34
CA TRP A 106 0.25 5.11 4.22
C TRP A 106 -0.43 5.01 5.60
N ALA A 107 0.23 4.37 6.56
CA ALA A 107 -0.25 4.18 7.92
C ALA A 107 -0.48 5.51 8.65
N LYS A 108 0.38 6.51 8.41
CA LYS A 108 0.36 7.78 9.15
C LYS A 108 -0.38 8.91 8.43
N TRP A 109 -0.20 9.04 7.11
CA TRP A 109 -0.68 10.19 6.33
C TRP A 109 -1.58 9.81 5.16
N GLY A 110 -1.62 8.52 4.79
CA GLY A 110 -2.55 8.01 3.78
C GLY A 110 -3.89 7.60 4.38
N ASP A 111 -4.46 6.52 3.85
CA ASP A 111 -5.73 5.94 4.31
C ASP A 111 -5.56 4.82 5.34
N GLY A 112 -4.35 4.64 5.87
CA GLY A 112 -4.08 3.67 6.94
C GLY A 112 -4.94 3.85 8.18
N PRO A 113 -5.19 5.08 8.68
CA PRO A 113 -6.04 5.28 9.85
C PRO A 113 -7.47 4.76 9.65
N PHE A 114 -8.07 4.98 8.47
CA PHE A 114 -9.41 4.47 8.14
C PHE A 114 -9.44 2.94 8.07
N PHE A 115 -8.39 2.34 7.51
CA PHE A 115 -8.25 0.89 7.48
C PHE A 115 -8.12 0.30 8.88
N PHE A 116 -7.25 0.86 9.74
CA PHE A 116 -7.10 0.37 11.12
C PHE A 116 -8.38 0.55 11.94
N TYR A 117 -9.09 1.65 11.72
CA TYR A 117 -10.38 1.88 12.36
C TYR A 117 -11.43 0.85 11.93
N MET A 118 -11.53 0.52 10.63
CA MET A 118 -12.37 -0.57 10.14
C MET A 118 -12.02 -1.90 10.82
N ILE A 119 -10.74 -2.26 10.94
CA ILE A 119 -10.31 -3.49 11.61
C ILE A 119 -10.72 -3.50 13.08
N GLN A 120 -10.58 -2.39 13.78
CA GLN A 120 -11.00 -2.28 15.18
C GLN A 120 -12.51 -2.51 15.33
N LEU A 121 -13.34 -1.92 14.47
CA LEU A 121 -14.78 -2.12 14.47
C LEU A 121 -15.16 -3.57 14.16
N LEU A 122 -14.52 -4.19 13.17
CA LEU A 122 -14.75 -5.60 12.83
C LEU A 122 -14.41 -6.54 13.99
N ILE A 123 -13.28 -6.31 14.66
CA ILE A 123 -12.90 -7.09 15.85
C ILE A 123 -13.94 -6.89 16.95
N GLY A 124 -14.36 -5.65 17.22
CA GLY A 124 -15.39 -5.35 18.21
C GLY A 124 -16.70 -6.09 17.95
N TRP A 125 -17.13 -6.23 16.69
CA TRP A 125 -18.35 -6.95 16.33
C TRP A 125 -18.21 -8.47 16.45
N ILE A 126 -17.03 -9.04 16.22
CA ILE A 126 -16.81 -10.49 16.32
C ILE A 126 -16.83 -10.95 17.79
N PHE A 127 -16.40 -10.10 18.71
CA PHE A 127 -16.24 -10.42 20.13
C PHE A 127 -17.30 -9.79 21.06
N ALA A 128 -18.29 -9.09 20.50
CA ALA A 128 -19.46 -8.58 21.22
C ALA A 128 -20.61 -9.59 21.20
#